data_AF-A0A357MPP9-F1
#
_entry.id   AF-A0A357MPP9-F1
#
_cell.length_a   1.000
_cell.length_b   1.000
_cell.length_c   1.000
_cell.angle_alpha   90.00
_cell.angle_beta   90.00
_cell.angle_gamma   90.00
#
_symmetry.space_group_name_H-M   'P 1'
#
loop_
_entity.id
_entity.type
_entity.pdbx_description
1 polymer ?
#
loop_
_entity_poly.entity_id
_entity_poly.type
_entity_poly.pdbx_seq_one_letter_code
_entity_poly.pdbx_strand_id
1 'polypeptide(L)' 'VNLVPSTSEAIRLINQGGVKIDGQKVEDQGLRIKKNSEHIYQVGKRRFAKVKVGF' A
#
# COMPACT_ATOMS: atom_id res chain seq x y z
N VAL A 1 -7.92 5.64 -7.18
CA VAL A 1 -6.98 4.50 -7.31
C VAL A 1 -7.65 3.26 -6.72
N ASN A 2 -8.02 2.27 -7.54
CA ASN A 2 -8.73 1.06 -7.10
C ASN A 2 -7.75 -0.11 -6.96
N LEU A 3 -6.97 -0.13 -5.86
CA LEU A 3 -6.04 -1.23 -5.57
C LEU A 3 -6.74 -2.43 -4.93
N VAL A 4 -7.70 -2.14 -4.06
CA VAL A 4 -8.44 -3.12 -3.27
C VAL A 4 -9.91 -2.72 -3.21
N PRO A 5 -10.84 -3.68 -3.32
CA PRO A 5 -12.28 -3.44 -3.21
C PRO A 5 -12.74 -2.91 -1.85
N SER A 6 -12.04 -3.24 -0.76
CA SER A 6 -12.42 -2.83 0.60
C SER A 6 -11.23 -2.74 1.56
N THR A 7 -11.40 -1.99 2.65
CA THR A 7 -10.41 -1.84 3.72
C THR A 7 -10.02 -3.19 4.34
N SER A 8 -11.00 -4.07 4.57
CA SER A 8 -10.76 -5.41 5.12
C SER A 8 -9.91 -6.28 4.20
N GLU A 9 -10.04 -6.10 2.88
CA GLU A 9 -9.19 -6.78 1.90
C GLU A 9 -7.77 -6.23 1.90
N ALA A 10 -7.61 -4.92 2.07
CA ALA A 10 -6.31 -4.27 2.25
C ALA A 10 -5.57 -4.88 3.45
N ILE A 11 -6.24 -4.95 4.60
CA ILE A 11 -5.74 -5.52 5.85
C ILE A 11 -5.33 -6.98 5.67
N ARG A 12 -6.17 -7.80 5.03
CA ARG A 12 -5.84 -9.20 4.74
C ARG A 12 -4.61 -9.32 3.85
N LEU A 13 -4.49 -8.50 2.82
CA LEU A 13 -3.34 -8.52 1.92
C LEU A 13 -2.05 -8.05 2.60
N ILE A 14 -2.12 -7.07 3.51
CA ILE A 14 -0.99 -6.66 4.35
C ILE A 14 -0.56 -7.82 5.25
N ASN A 15 -1.52 -8.44 5.97
CA ASN A 15 -1.24 -9.58 6.85
C ASN A 15 -0.69 -10.81 6.11
N GLN A 16 -1.14 -11.04 4.88
CA GLN A 16 -0.63 -12.11 4.02
C GLN A 16 0.72 -11.74 3.36
N GLY A 17 1.21 -10.51 3.55
CA GLY A 17 2.46 -10.07 2.98
C GLY A 17 2.40 -9.77 1.48
N GLY A 18 1.19 -9.61 0.94
CA GLY A 18 0.93 -9.28 -0.45
C GLY A 18 1.10 -7.79 -0.78
N VAL A 19 1.33 -6.92 0.21
CA VAL A 19 1.49 -5.48 0.01
C VAL A 19 2.95 -5.08 0.17
N LYS A 20 3.45 -4.27 -0.77
CA LYS A 20 4.78 -3.66 -0.73
C LYS A 20 4.69 -2.16 -0.99
N ILE A 21 5.52 -1.38 -0.30
CA ILE A 21 5.71 0.05 -0.53
C ILE A 21 7.17 0.25 -0.91
N ASP A 22 7.42 0.85 -2.07
CA ASP A 22 8.77 1.09 -2.62
C ASP A 22 9.65 -0.17 -2.64
N GLY A 23 9.02 -1.32 -2.89
CA GLY A 23 9.68 -2.62 -2.89
C GLY A 23 9.86 -3.27 -1.51
N GLN A 24 9.60 -2.53 -0.41
CA GLN A 24 9.63 -3.06 0.95
C GLN A 24 8.27 -3.68 1.31
N LYS A 25 8.29 -4.88 1.88
CA LYS A 25 7.07 -5.55 2.34
C LYS A 25 6.48 -4.78 3.52
N VAL A 26 5.18 -4.49 3.44
CA VAL A 26 4.46 -3.85 4.54
C VAL A 26 3.83 -4.93 5.38
N GLU A 27 4.19 -4.96 6.65
CA GLU A 27 3.58 -5.83 7.66
C GLU A 27 2.80 -5.02 8.71
N ASP A 28 3.14 -3.73 8.85
CA ASP A 28 2.46 -2.81 9.75
C ASP A 28 1.34 -2.06 9.04
N GLN A 29 0.09 -2.28 9.47
CA GLN A 29 -1.09 -1.57 8.99
C GLN A 29 -1.18 -0.13 9.52
N GLY A 30 -0.48 0.15 10.64
CA GLY A 30 -0.38 1.47 11.25
C GLY A 30 0.74 2.34 10.69
N LEU A 31 1.40 1.89 9.61
CA LEU A 31 2.53 2.62 9.01
C LEU A 31 2.10 4.04 8.62
N ARG A 32 2.71 5.03 9.27
CA ARG A 32 2.44 6.44 8.99
C ARG A 32 3.29 6.91 7.81
N ILE A 33 2.62 7.26 6.73
CA ILE A 33 3.25 7.86 5.55
C ILE A 33 3.45 9.35 5.81
N LYS A 34 4.67 9.85 5.59
CA LYS A 34 4.96 11.28 5.73
C LYS A 34 4.16 12.08 4.70
N LYS A 35 3.70 13.27 5.09
CA LYS A 35 3.13 14.23 4.14
C LYS A 35 4.24 14.77 3.23
N ASN A 36 3.88 15.15 2.00
CA ASN A 36 4.78 15.53 0.91
C ASN A 36 5.72 14.41 0.45
N SER A 37 5.29 13.15 0.55
CA SER A 37 6.02 12.03 -0.02
C SER A 37 5.27 11.38 -1.18
N GLU A 38 6.03 10.70 -2.04
CA GLU A 38 5.51 9.95 -3.16
C GLU A 38 6.04 8.53 -3.03
N HIS A 39 5.13 7.57 -2.94
CA HIS A 39 5.47 6.17 -2.75
C HIS A 39 4.71 5.28 -3.75
N ILE A 40 5.33 4.17 -4.12
CA ILE A 40 4.73 3.16 -5.01
C ILE A 40 4.20 2.03 -4.15
N TYR A 41 2.87 1.90 -4.14
CA TYR A 41 2.14 0.84 -3.47
C TYR A 41 1.88 -0.30 -4.45
N GLN A 42 2.48 -1.44 -4.17
CA GLN A 42 2.24 -2.68 -4.88
C GLN A 42 1.33 -3.57 -4.05
N VAL A 43 0.26 -4.07 -4.67
CA VAL A 43 -0.70 -5.00 -4.08
C VAL A 43 -0.74 -6.27 -4.93
N GLY A 44 -0.13 -7.34 -4.42
CA GLY A 44 0.08 -8.59 -5.13
C GLY A 44 1.04 -8.43 -6.32
N LYS A 45 0.89 -9.28 -7.33
CA LYS A 45 1.81 -9.31 -8.49
C LYS A 45 1.42 -8.37 -9.63
N ARG A 46 0.16 -7.95 -9.69
CA ARG A 46 -0.41 -7.26 -10.88
C ARG A 46 -0.91 -5.85 -10.60
N ARG A 47 -1.13 -5.46 -9.34
CA ARG A 47 -1.71 -4.15 -9.00
C ARG A 47 -0.62 -3.26 -8.42
N PHE A 48 -0.39 -2.12 -9.05
CA PHE A 48 0.58 -1.11 -8.64
C PHE A 48 -0.11 0.24 -8.70
N ALA A 49 0.16 1.08 -7.72
CA ALA A 49 -0.30 2.45 -7.69
C ALA A 49 0.79 3.35 -7.16
N LYS A 50 1.00 4.44 -7.88
CA LYS A 50 1.83 5.52 -7.40
C LYS A 50 0.94 6.50 -6.64
N VAL A 51 1.21 6.71 -5.37
CA VAL A 51 0.41 7.59 -4.50
C VAL A 51 1.33 8.71 -4.02
N LYS A 52 0.94 9.93 -4.34
CA LYS A 52 1.57 11.15 -3.86
C LYS A 52 0.71 11.72 -2.74
N VAL A 53 1.25 11.73 -1.52
CA VAL A 53 0.61 12.36 -0.36
C VAL A 53 1.00 13.84 -0.37
N GLY A 54 0.34 14.64 -1.21
CA GLY A 54 0.47 16.10 -1.24
C GLY A 54 -0.76 16.78 -0.64
N PHE A 55 -0.58 18.01 -0.16
CA PHE A 55 -1.67 18.94 0.11
C PHE A 55 -2.20 19.55 -1.19
#